data_AF-T0Z9U9-F1
#
_entry.id   AF-T0Z9U9-F1
#
_cell.length_a   1.000
_cell.length_b   1.000
_cell.length_c   1.000
_cell.angle_alpha   90.00
_cell.angle_beta   90.00
_cell.angle_gamma   90.00
#
_symmetry.space_group_name_H-M   'P 1'
#
loop_
_entity.id
_entity.type
_entity.pdbx_description
1 polymer ?
#
loop_
_entity_poly.entity_id
_entity_poly.type
_entity_poly.pdbx_seq_one_letter_code
_entity_poly.pdbx_strand_id
1 'polypeptide(L)'
;GTRRTPYIMSTLTPREIVQELDKHIIGQNAAKRAVAIALRNRWRRMQVLEPLRQEITPKNILMIGPTGVGKTEIARRLARLANAPFVKVEATKFTEVGYVGRDVDSIVKELADVAVKITREQEMEKVRQRAAAAAEERVLDALLPKPRVMGFSTDEPQQPRDAETREKFRRMLRAGELEDREIEIELRSQPMGVEIMAPPGMEEMQQQLQSMFQNLGGNRTRSRKLK
;
A
#
# COMPACT_ATOMS: atom_id res chain seq x y z
N GLY A 1 -26.77 6.76 6.28
CA GLY A 1 -26.35 6.90 4.86
C GLY A 1 -24.87 6.62 4.74
N THR A 2 -24.51 5.44 4.25
CA THR A 2 -23.13 5.00 4.07
C THR A 2 -22.42 5.90 3.06
N ARG A 3 -21.46 6.70 3.54
CA ARG A 3 -20.52 7.43 2.68
C ARG A 3 -19.68 6.40 1.93
N ARG A 4 -20.13 6.00 0.75
CA ARG A 4 -19.30 5.28 -0.22
C ARG A 4 -18.13 6.20 -0.53
N THR A 5 -16.94 5.79 -0.10
CA THR A 5 -15.67 6.41 -0.51
C THR A 5 -15.72 6.59 -2.03
N PRO A 6 -15.60 7.82 -2.56
CA PRO A 6 -15.54 7.97 -3.99
C PRO A 6 -14.20 7.38 -4.38
N TYR A 7 -14.23 6.23 -5.04
CA TYR A 7 -13.13 5.86 -5.91
C TYR A 7 -12.95 7.08 -6.81
N ILE A 8 -11.81 7.78 -6.67
CA ILE A 8 -11.49 8.96 -7.47
C ILE A 8 -11.20 8.45 -8.88
N MET A 9 -12.23 7.99 -9.58
CA MET A 9 -12.21 7.99 -11.02
C MET A 9 -12.18 9.46 -11.39
N SER A 10 -10.96 9.90 -11.70
CA SER A 10 -10.62 11.24 -12.14
C SER A 10 -11.78 11.85 -12.93
N THR A 11 -12.37 12.93 -12.41
CA THR A 11 -13.48 13.67 -13.06
C THR A 11 -13.06 14.31 -14.38
N LEU A 12 -11.82 14.08 -14.81
CA LEU A 12 -11.23 14.51 -16.04
C LEU A 12 -12.13 14.22 -17.24
N THR A 13 -12.24 15.25 -18.07
CA THR A 13 -12.85 15.19 -19.39
C THR A 13 -11.93 14.45 -20.35
N PRO A 14 -12.45 13.91 -21.46
CA PRO A 14 -11.61 13.28 -22.48
C PRO A 14 -10.50 14.20 -23.02
N ARG A 15 -10.74 15.52 -23.08
CA ARG A 15 -9.73 16.49 -23.53
C ARG A 15 -8.57 16.61 -22.55
N GLU A 16 -8.87 16.71 -21.25
CA GLU A 16 -7.84 16.78 -20.20
C GLU A 16 -7.03 15.48 -20.13
N ILE A 17 -7.68 14.32 -20.29
CA ILE A 17 -6.96 13.04 -20.34
C ILE A 17 -5.98 13.01 -21.52
N VAL A 18 -6.40 13.46 -22.71
CA VAL A 18 -5.52 13.52 -23.88
C VAL A 18 -4.35 14.47 -23.63
N GLN A 19 -4.60 15.67 -23.08
CA GLN A 19 -3.56 16.64 -22.74
C GLN A 19 -2.54 16.08 -21.74
N GLU A 20 -3.00 15.31 -20.75
CA GLU A 20 -2.09 14.67 -19.79
C GLU A 20 -1.25 13.58 -20.46
N LEU A 21 -1.84 12.81 -21.37
CA LEU A 21 -1.10 11.83 -22.16
C LEU A 21 -0.12 12.48 -23.14
N ASP A 22 -0.40 13.69 -23.65
CA ASP A 22 0.48 14.44 -24.55
C ASP A 22 1.82 14.81 -23.89
N LYS A 23 1.87 14.94 -22.55
CA LYS A 23 3.12 15.21 -21.80
C LYS A 23 4.13 14.07 -21.86
N HIS A 24 3.70 12.85 -22.22
CA HIS A 24 4.52 11.65 -22.15
C HIS A 24 4.57 10.86 -23.46
N ILE A 25 3.54 10.94 -24.29
CA ILE A 25 3.43 10.22 -25.54
C ILE A 25 3.38 11.25 -26.66
N ILE A 26 4.27 11.14 -27.65
CA ILE A 26 4.27 12.03 -28.83
C ILE A 26 3.35 11.43 -29.91
N GLY A 27 2.48 12.24 -30.51
CA GLY A 27 1.57 11.79 -31.57
C GLY A 27 0.48 10.81 -31.09
N GLN A 28 0.13 9.81 -31.90
CA GLN A 28 -0.87 8.76 -31.56
C GLN A 28 -2.25 9.29 -31.12
N ASN A 29 -2.71 10.38 -31.73
CA ASN A 29 -3.94 11.09 -31.33
C ASN A 29 -5.19 10.20 -31.30
N ALA A 30 -5.33 9.28 -32.26
CA ALA A 30 -6.46 8.35 -32.31
C ALA A 30 -6.47 7.40 -31.09
N ALA A 31 -5.32 6.83 -30.75
CA ALA A 31 -5.18 5.94 -29.59
C ALA A 31 -5.45 6.69 -28.28
N LYS A 32 -4.91 7.91 -28.11
CA LYS A 32 -5.17 8.76 -26.94
C LYS A 32 -6.65 9.08 -26.77
N ARG A 33 -7.34 9.45 -27.85
CA ARG A 33 -8.79 9.70 -27.84
C ARG A 33 -9.58 8.44 -27.45
N ALA A 34 -9.23 7.28 -28.01
CA ALA A 34 -9.92 6.03 -27.71
C ALA A 34 -9.81 5.67 -26.21
N VAL A 35 -8.61 5.76 -25.64
CA VAL A 35 -8.40 5.46 -24.20
C VAL A 35 -9.06 6.50 -23.29
N ALA A 36 -9.06 7.77 -23.68
CA ALA A 36 -9.72 8.84 -22.93
C ALA A 36 -11.25 8.64 -22.88
N ILE A 37 -11.86 8.22 -24.00
CA ILE A 37 -13.29 7.89 -24.04
C ILE A 37 -13.59 6.68 -23.17
N ALA A 38 -12.78 5.62 -23.23
CA ALA A 38 -12.98 4.43 -22.40
C ALA A 38 -12.89 4.76 -20.91
N LEU A 39 -11.90 5.55 -20.49
CA LEU A 39 -11.78 6.00 -19.10
C LEU A 39 -12.98 6.87 -18.68
N ARG A 40 -13.38 7.84 -19.51
CA ARG A 40 -14.55 8.68 -19.24
C ARG A 40 -15.85 7.89 -19.14
N ASN A 41 -16.01 6.84 -19.96
CA ASN A 41 -17.18 5.99 -19.90
C ASN A 41 -17.28 5.22 -18.57
N ARG A 42 -16.15 4.89 -17.92
CA ARG A 42 -16.18 4.31 -16.57
C ARG A 42 -16.76 5.29 -15.55
N TRP A 43 -16.34 6.56 -15.60
CA TRP A 43 -16.93 7.60 -14.75
C TRP A 43 -18.42 7.80 -15.05
N ARG A 44 -18.81 7.86 -16.33
CA ARG A 44 -20.22 7.98 -16.74
C ARG A 44 -21.06 6.83 -16.22
N ARG A 45 -20.55 5.59 -16.30
CA ARG A 45 -21.23 4.40 -15.75
C ARG A 45 -21.56 4.56 -14.27
N MET A 46 -20.66 5.13 -13.48
CA MET A 46 -20.90 5.35 -12.04
C MET A 46 -22.03 6.35 -11.77
N GLN A 47 -22.36 7.23 -12.72
CA GLN A 47 -23.48 8.17 -12.64
C GLN A 47 -24.83 7.57 -13.03
N VAL A 48 -24.84 6.38 -13.64
CA VAL A 48 -26.08 5.68 -14.03
C VAL A 48 -26.67 4.98 -12.80
N LEU A 49 -28.00 5.02 -12.65
CA LEU A 49 -28.72 4.34 -11.57
C LEU A 49 -28.85 2.82 -11.83
N GLU A 50 -29.07 2.04 -10.76
CA GLU A 50 -29.42 0.63 -10.89
C GLU A 50 -30.86 0.49 -11.45
N PRO A 51 -31.19 -0.57 -12.22
CA PRO A 51 -30.34 -1.72 -12.57
C PRO A 51 -29.44 -1.49 -13.81
N LEU A 52 -29.70 -0.43 -14.58
CA LEU A 52 -29.06 -0.17 -15.88
C LEU A 52 -27.52 -0.10 -15.77
N ARG A 53 -26.97 0.31 -14.63
CA ARG A 53 -25.52 0.34 -14.40
C ARG A 53 -24.85 -1.02 -14.63
N GLN A 54 -25.48 -2.12 -14.21
CA GLN A 54 -24.91 -3.47 -14.31
C GLN A 54 -24.87 -3.97 -15.76
N GLU A 55 -25.81 -3.52 -16.59
CA GLU A 55 -25.89 -3.87 -18.01
C GLU A 55 -24.79 -3.18 -18.84
N ILE A 56 -24.19 -2.10 -18.33
CA ILE A 56 -23.15 -1.35 -19.04
C ILE A 56 -21.79 -2.01 -18.84
N THR A 57 -21.34 -2.75 -19.85
CA THR A 57 -20.03 -3.39 -19.88
C THR A 57 -18.91 -2.41 -20.27
N PRO A 58 -17.67 -2.60 -19.76
CA PRO A 58 -16.51 -1.81 -20.19
C PRO A 58 -16.22 -1.99 -21.68
N LYS A 59 -15.89 -0.89 -22.37
CA LYS A 59 -15.42 -0.94 -23.76
C LYS A 59 -13.93 -1.29 -23.81
N ASN A 60 -13.62 -2.53 -24.15
CA ASN A 60 -12.24 -2.99 -24.35
C ASN A 60 -11.62 -2.34 -25.59
N ILE A 61 -10.29 -2.18 -25.60
CA ILE A 61 -9.55 -1.50 -26.67
C ILE A 61 -8.53 -2.46 -27.26
N LEU A 62 -8.55 -2.60 -28.58
CA LEU A 62 -7.50 -3.26 -29.37
C LEU A 62 -6.64 -2.18 -30.03
N MET A 63 -5.34 -2.15 -29.72
CA MET A 63 -4.38 -1.24 -30.36
C MET A 63 -3.60 -1.97 -31.45
N ILE A 64 -3.69 -1.49 -32.69
CA ILE A 64 -2.99 -2.06 -33.85
C ILE A 64 -1.89 -1.09 -34.28
N GLY A 65 -0.68 -1.61 -34.53
CA GLY A 65 0.46 -0.82 -35.01
C GLY A 65 1.80 -1.53 -34.80
N PRO A 66 2.91 -1.01 -35.35
CA PRO A 66 4.23 -1.63 -35.21
C PRO A 66 4.75 -1.55 -33.76
N THR A 67 5.81 -2.31 -33.45
CA THR A 67 6.48 -2.24 -32.14
C THR A 67 7.10 -0.85 -31.93
N GLY A 68 7.33 -0.45 -30.68
CA GLY A 68 8.00 0.82 -30.36
C GLY A 68 7.15 2.09 -30.48
N VAL A 69 5.97 2.08 -31.10
CA VAL A 69 5.14 3.30 -31.29
C VAL A 69 4.41 3.82 -30.04
N GLY A 70 4.66 3.24 -28.86
CA GLY A 70 4.10 3.71 -27.60
C GLY A 70 2.77 3.08 -27.15
N LYS A 71 2.30 1.98 -27.78
CA LYS A 71 1.05 1.28 -27.38
C LYS A 71 1.00 0.95 -25.88
N THR A 72 2.05 0.32 -25.37
CA THR A 72 2.16 -0.05 -23.95
C THR A 72 2.31 1.17 -23.05
N GLU A 73 2.99 2.22 -23.53
CA GLU A 73 3.19 3.45 -22.73
C GLU A 73 1.88 4.23 -22.57
N ILE A 74 1.03 4.28 -23.60
CA ILE A 74 -0.32 4.85 -23.51
C ILE A 74 -1.12 4.14 -22.40
N ALA A 75 -1.13 2.80 -22.38
CA ALA A 75 -1.85 2.03 -21.37
C ALA A 75 -1.27 2.25 -19.95
N ARG A 76 0.06 2.23 -19.82
CA ARG A 76 0.76 2.45 -18.55
C ARG A 76 0.47 3.86 -17.98
N ARG A 77 0.54 4.89 -18.82
CA ARG A 77 0.28 6.28 -18.43
C ARG A 77 -1.18 6.51 -18.08
N LEU A 78 -2.11 5.93 -18.84
CA LEU A 78 -3.53 5.98 -18.52
C LEU A 78 -3.83 5.38 -17.14
N ALA A 79 -3.23 4.22 -16.82
CA ALA A 79 -3.43 3.59 -15.52
C ALA A 79 -2.89 4.45 -14.37
N ARG A 80 -1.69 5.04 -14.53
CA ARG A 80 -1.13 5.97 -13.55
C ARG A 80 -2.02 7.21 -13.35
N LEU A 81 -2.50 7.79 -14.45
CA LEU A 81 -3.42 8.95 -14.40
C LEU A 81 -4.71 8.63 -13.65
N ALA A 82 -5.26 7.44 -13.88
CA ALA A 82 -6.48 6.99 -13.21
C ALA A 82 -6.24 6.41 -11.81
N ASN A 83 -5.00 6.42 -11.31
CA ASN A 83 -4.57 5.75 -10.08
C ASN A 83 -5.08 4.30 -10.00
N ALA A 84 -4.99 3.58 -11.13
CA ALA A 84 -5.55 2.25 -11.30
C ALA A 84 -4.43 1.19 -11.32
N PRO A 85 -4.69 -0.02 -10.79
CA PRO A 85 -3.75 -1.14 -10.89
C PRO A 85 -3.54 -1.53 -12.37
N PHE A 86 -2.32 -1.92 -12.71
CA PHE A 86 -1.91 -2.20 -14.08
C PHE A 86 -0.94 -3.39 -14.14
N VAL A 87 -1.19 -4.30 -15.08
CA VAL A 87 -0.34 -5.46 -15.36
C VAL A 87 -0.07 -5.56 -16.86
N LYS A 88 1.16 -5.92 -17.23
CA LYS A 88 1.54 -6.20 -18.63
C LYS A 88 1.82 -7.69 -18.76
N VAL A 89 1.01 -8.37 -19.56
CA VAL A 89 1.18 -9.81 -19.82
C VAL A 89 1.36 -10.06 -21.32
N GLU A 90 2.18 -11.05 -21.66
CA GLU A 90 2.40 -11.49 -23.03
C GLU A 90 1.55 -12.72 -23.30
N ALA A 91 0.74 -12.68 -24.37
CA ALA A 91 -0.23 -13.74 -24.66
C ALA A 91 0.44 -15.10 -24.96
N THR A 92 1.65 -15.08 -25.53
CA THR A 92 2.42 -16.29 -25.86
C THR A 92 2.81 -17.11 -24.62
N LYS A 93 2.83 -16.51 -23.43
CA LYS A 93 3.10 -17.20 -22.16
C LYS A 93 2.05 -18.26 -21.79
N PHE A 94 0.88 -18.20 -22.42
CA PHE A 94 -0.23 -19.14 -22.18
C PHE A 94 -0.39 -20.16 -23.31
N THR A 95 0.38 -20.02 -24.39
CA THR A 95 0.35 -20.95 -25.54
C THR A 95 1.61 -21.82 -25.61
N GLU A 96 2.65 -21.53 -24.81
CA GLU A 96 3.84 -22.37 -24.71
C GLU A 96 3.48 -23.75 -24.18
N VAL A 97 3.70 -24.76 -25.03
CA VAL A 97 3.40 -26.17 -24.77
C VAL A 97 4.41 -26.69 -23.74
N GLY A 98 3.98 -26.82 -22.49
CA GLY A 98 4.75 -27.38 -21.38
C GLY A 98 3.82 -28.03 -20.35
N TYR A 99 4.33 -29.04 -19.63
CA TYR A 99 3.54 -29.99 -18.82
C TYR A 99 2.75 -29.37 -17.65
N VAL A 100 2.99 -28.10 -17.32
CA VAL A 100 2.16 -27.26 -16.46
C VAL A 100 2.21 -25.83 -17.00
N GLY A 101 1.30 -25.48 -17.92
CA GLY A 101 1.21 -24.12 -18.44
C GLY A 101 0.91 -23.09 -17.33
N ARG A 102 1.31 -21.83 -17.52
CA ARG A 102 0.86 -20.75 -16.63
C ARG A 102 -0.65 -20.61 -16.74
N ASP A 103 -1.32 -20.54 -15.60
CA ASP A 103 -2.78 -20.36 -15.50
C ASP A 103 -3.19 -18.95 -15.94
N VAL A 104 -4.24 -18.81 -16.76
CA VAL A 104 -4.77 -17.50 -17.19
C VAL A 104 -5.29 -16.69 -15.99
N ASP A 105 -5.74 -17.36 -14.92
CA ASP A 105 -6.17 -16.69 -13.70
C ASP A 105 -5.02 -15.96 -12.98
N SER A 106 -3.76 -16.31 -13.29
CA SER A 106 -2.59 -15.58 -12.79
C SER A 106 -2.60 -14.09 -13.16
N ILE A 107 -3.20 -13.71 -14.29
CA ILE A 107 -3.33 -12.31 -14.70
C ILE A 107 -4.15 -11.51 -13.67
N VAL A 108 -5.25 -12.10 -13.19
CA VAL A 108 -6.14 -11.47 -12.22
C VAL A 108 -5.49 -11.45 -10.84
N LYS A 109 -4.79 -12.53 -10.45
CA LYS A 109 -4.02 -12.60 -9.19
C LYS A 109 -2.95 -11.50 -9.15
N GLU A 110 -2.14 -11.37 -10.19
CA GLU A 110 -1.09 -10.33 -10.26
C GLU A 110 -1.70 -8.91 -10.22
N LEU A 111 -2.82 -8.68 -10.92
CA LEU A 111 -3.52 -7.40 -10.88
C LEU A 111 -4.05 -7.07 -9.47
N ALA A 112 -4.56 -8.07 -8.74
CA ALA A 112 -5.03 -7.91 -7.38
C ALA A 112 -3.88 -7.59 -6.42
N ASP A 113 -2.74 -8.26 -6.54
CA ASP A 113 -1.55 -7.98 -5.72
C ASP A 113 -1.05 -6.54 -5.91
N VAL A 114 -1.02 -6.06 -7.16
CA VAL A 114 -0.69 -4.67 -7.46
C VAL A 114 -1.69 -3.71 -6.82
N ALA A 115 -2.99 -4.02 -6.85
CA ALA A 115 -4.02 -3.19 -6.22
C ALA A 115 -3.87 -3.12 -4.69
N VAL A 116 -3.58 -4.26 -4.04
CA VAL A 116 -3.32 -4.33 -2.60
C VAL A 116 -2.10 -3.49 -2.23
N LYS A 117 -1.02 -3.60 -3.01
CA LYS A 117 0.20 -2.80 -2.80
C LYS A 117 -0.09 -1.30 -2.87
N ILE A 118 -0.75 -0.84 -3.94
CA ILE A 118 -1.09 0.59 -4.12
C ILE A 118 -1.96 1.10 -2.96
N THR A 119 -2.97 0.31 -2.56
CA THR A 119 -3.87 0.67 -1.46
C THR A 119 -3.11 0.75 -0.14
N ARG A 120 -2.24 -0.22 0.14
CA ARG A 120 -1.41 -0.24 1.35
C ARG A 120 -0.51 0.99 1.43
N GLU A 121 0.16 1.36 0.34
CA GLU A 121 1.00 2.57 0.27
C GLU A 121 0.20 3.84 0.55
N GLN A 122 -1.00 3.98 -0.03
CA GLN A 122 -1.89 5.12 0.20
C GLN A 122 -2.39 5.20 1.65
N GLU A 123 -2.80 4.08 2.24
CA GLU A 123 -3.26 4.05 3.62
C GLU A 123 -2.12 4.29 4.62
N MET A 124 -0.92 3.76 4.34
CA MET A 124 0.28 4.03 5.14
C MET A 124 0.61 5.53 5.15
N GLU A 125 0.52 6.21 4.01
CA GLU A 125 0.79 7.65 3.94
C GLU A 125 -0.23 8.46 4.74
N LYS A 126 -1.52 8.09 4.72
CA LYS A 126 -2.57 8.76 5.51
C LYS A 126 -2.32 8.70 7.02
N VAL A 127 -1.73 7.61 7.51
CA VAL A 127 -1.47 7.42 8.95
C VAL A 127 -0.05 7.81 9.36
N ARG A 128 0.81 8.18 8.40
CA ARG A 128 2.24 8.41 8.62
C ARG A 128 2.53 9.40 9.74
N GLN A 129 1.85 10.56 9.75
CA GLN A 129 2.07 11.58 10.78
C GLN A 129 1.63 11.11 12.17
N ARG A 130 0.49 10.43 12.27
CA ARG A 130 -0.01 9.89 13.55
C ARG A 130 0.88 8.76 14.05
N ALA A 131 1.34 7.90 13.14
CA ALA A 131 2.26 6.81 13.46
C ALA A 131 3.62 7.35 13.91
N ALA A 132 4.14 8.40 13.26
CA ALA A 132 5.38 9.07 13.66
C ALA A 132 5.24 9.70 15.06
N ALA A 133 4.17 10.45 15.33
CA ALA A 133 3.92 11.02 16.66
C ALA A 133 3.78 9.93 17.73
N ALA A 134 3.05 8.84 17.46
CA ALA A 134 2.92 7.73 18.40
C ALA A 134 4.26 6.99 18.64
N ALA A 135 5.11 6.90 17.62
CA ALA A 135 6.45 6.35 17.75
C ALA A 135 7.35 7.28 18.60
N GLU A 136 7.31 8.60 18.36
CA GLU A 136 7.99 9.61 19.19
C GLU A 136 7.57 9.47 20.66
N GLU A 137 6.28 9.37 20.95
CA GLU A 137 5.81 9.23 22.34
C GLU A 137 6.33 7.95 23.01
N ARG A 138 6.37 6.81 22.30
CA ARG A 138 6.96 5.57 22.85
C ARG A 138 8.46 5.69 23.13
N VAL A 139 9.18 6.40 22.27
CA VAL A 139 10.61 6.67 22.48
C VAL A 139 10.80 7.56 23.71
N LEU A 140 9.97 8.60 23.86
CA LEU A 140 10.01 9.47 25.04
C LEU A 140 9.67 8.73 26.33
N ASP A 141 8.70 7.80 26.30
CA ASP A 141 8.35 6.96 27.46
C ASP A 141 9.49 6.01 27.87
N ALA A 142 10.36 5.62 26.92
CA ALA A 142 11.54 4.81 27.21
C ALA A 142 12.73 5.67 27.70
N LEU A 143 12.84 6.91 27.23
CA LEU A 143 13.90 7.85 27.62
C LEU A 143 13.66 8.48 29.00
N LEU A 144 12.39 8.71 29.36
CA LEU A 144 12.02 9.29 30.64
C LEU A 144 11.79 8.18 31.67
N PRO A 145 12.38 8.28 32.88
CA PRO A 145 12.15 7.29 33.92
C PRO A 145 10.67 7.26 34.31
N LYS A 146 10.07 6.07 34.34
CA LYS A 146 8.70 5.88 34.82
C LYS A 146 8.60 6.42 36.27
N PRO A 147 7.58 7.23 36.61
CA PRO A 147 7.36 7.66 37.98
C PRO A 147 7.33 6.43 38.88
N ARG A 148 8.26 6.36 39.85
CA ARG A 148 8.26 5.28 40.83
C ARG A 148 7.03 5.45 41.71
N VAL A 149 5.99 4.66 41.47
CA VAL A 149 4.91 4.48 42.44
C VAL A 149 5.44 3.52 43.51
N MET A 150 6.26 4.04 44.42
CA MET A 150 6.66 3.31 45.63
C MET A 150 5.90 3.91 46.80
N GLY A 151 5.17 3.06 47.51
CA GLY A 151 4.10 3.44 48.43
C GLY A 151 4.51 4.32 49.61
N PHE A 152 3.45 4.90 50.19
CA PHE A 152 3.38 5.73 51.40
C PHE A 152 3.89 7.16 51.26
N SER A 153 3.02 8.06 50.75
CA SER A 153 2.51 9.26 51.46
C SER A 153 1.66 10.12 50.52
N THR A 154 0.42 10.41 50.96
CA THR A 154 -0.45 11.58 50.69
C THR A 154 -0.36 12.34 49.36
N ASP A 155 -1.49 12.34 48.64
CA ASP A 155 -2.05 13.42 47.81
C ASP A 155 -1.11 14.57 47.40
N GLU A 156 -0.46 14.45 46.23
CA GLU A 156 -0.20 15.59 45.36
C GLU A 156 -0.31 15.16 43.88
N PRO A 157 -1.04 15.90 43.03
CA PRO A 157 -0.98 15.71 41.59
C PRO A 157 0.36 16.26 41.06
N GLN A 158 1.41 15.43 41.03
CA GLN A 158 2.67 15.72 40.32
C GLN A 158 2.41 15.75 38.81
N GLN A 159 1.94 16.88 38.27
CA GLN A 159 1.61 17.02 36.84
C GLN A 159 2.14 18.26 36.05
N PRO A 160 2.96 19.21 36.56
CA PRO A 160 3.56 20.23 35.67
C PRO A 160 4.99 19.93 35.16
N ARG A 161 5.87 19.36 35.98
CA ARG A 161 7.32 19.24 35.67
C ARG A 161 7.66 18.18 34.62
N ASP A 162 6.87 17.11 34.56
CA ASP A 162 7.07 16.05 33.58
C ASP A 162 6.67 16.50 32.17
N ALA A 163 5.67 17.38 32.04
CA ALA A 163 5.24 17.93 30.77
C ALA A 163 6.32 18.84 30.13
N GLU A 164 6.90 19.75 30.92
CA GLU A 164 7.97 20.64 30.43
C GLU A 164 9.25 19.87 30.06
N THR A 165 9.61 18.86 30.86
CA THR A 165 10.75 17.98 30.58
C THR A 165 10.51 17.18 29.30
N ARG A 166 9.32 16.60 29.13
CA ARG A 166 8.93 15.83 27.94
C ARG A 166 8.96 16.68 26.67
N GLU A 167 8.57 17.95 26.74
CA GLU A 167 8.68 18.86 25.60
C GLU A 167 10.13 19.17 25.21
N LYS A 168 11.03 19.36 26.18
CA LYS A 168 12.46 19.57 25.93
C LYS A 168 13.08 18.33 25.25
N PHE A 169 12.82 17.14 25.77
CA PHE A 169 13.29 15.88 25.17
C PHE A 169 12.72 15.64 23.77
N ARG A 170 11.45 16.03 23.52
CA ARG A 170 10.86 15.96 22.17
C ARG A 170 11.61 16.86 21.18
N ARG A 171 12.02 18.06 21.59
CA ARG A 171 12.84 18.96 20.75
C ARG A 171 14.22 18.37 20.48
N MET A 172 14.89 17.85 21.50
CA MET A 172 16.21 17.22 21.37
C MET A 172 16.16 15.97 20.46
N LEU A 173 15.10 15.15 20.57
CA LEU A 173 14.90 13.99 19.71
C LEU A 173 14.74 14.40 18.23
N ARG A 174 13.98 15.47 17.96
CA ARG A 174 13.82 16.01 16.61
C ARG A 174 15.07 16.69 16.07
N ALA A 175 15.93 17.20 16.96
CA ALA A 175 17.22 17.78 16.62
C ALA A 175 18.33 16.74 16.39
N GLY A 176 18.05 15.45 16.64
CA GLY A 176 19.03 14.37 16.49
C GLY A 176 20.05 14.27 17.64
N GLU A 177 19.87 15.01 18.73
CA GLU A 177 20.84 15.09 19.84
C GLU A 177 20.84 13.84 20.74
N LEU A 178 19.91 12.91 20.52
CA LEU A 178 19.68 11.73 21.36
C LEU A 178 19.90 10.39 20.63
N GLU A 179 20.46 10.42 19.41
CA GLU A 179 20.68 9.21 18.58
C GLU A 179 21.65 8.20 19.21
N ASP A 180 22.58 8.66 20.06
CA ASP A 180 23.56 7.79 20.71
C ASP A 180 23.04 7.12 22.00
N ARG A 181 21.84 7.48 22.48
CA ARG A 181 21.28 6.92 23.71
C ARG A 181 20.59 5.58 23.47
N GLU A 182 21.08 4.55 24.14
CA GLU A 182 20.42 3.24 24.14
C GLU A 182 19.12 3.27 24.95
N ILE A 183 18.04 2.82 24.32
CA ILE A 183 16.72 2.66 24.94
C ILE A 183 16.25 1.23 24.80
N GLU A 184 15.51 0.76 25.80
CA GLU A 184 14.88 -0.55 25.77
C GLU A 184 13.39 -0.40 25.47
N ILE A 185 12.97 -0.89 24.31
CA ILE A 185 11.58 -0.84 23.86
C ILE A 185 11.06 -2.26 23.67
N GLU A 186 9.85 -2.52 24.17
CA GLU A 186 9.12 -3.74 23.86
C GLU A 186 8.58 -3.68 22.42
N LEU A 187 9.21 -4.45 21.53
CA LEU A 187 8.75 -4.61 20.16
C LEU A 187 8.08 -5.96 19.99
N ARG A 188 7.09 -6.04 19.11
CA ARG A 188 6.55 -7.33 18.67
C ARG A 188 7.67 -8.10 17.99
N SER A 189 8.08 -9.22 18.58
CA SER A 189 9.05 -10.11 17.96
C SER A 189 8.30 -11.16 17.15
N GLN A 190 8.70 -11.36 15.90
CA GLN A 190 8.36 -12.61 15.22
C GLN A 190 9.19 -13.71 15.90
N PRO A 191 8.58 -14.80 16.40
CA PRO A 191 9.36 -15.93 16.84
C PRO A 191 10.21 -16.41 15.67
N MET A 192 11.51 -16.63 15.92
CA MET A 192 12.41 -17.27 14.95
C MET A 192 11.70 -18.50 14.38
N GLY A 193 11.49 -18.49 13.06
CA GLY A 193 10.73 -19.53 12.38
C GLY A 193 11.39 -20.88 12.60
N VAL A 194 10.58 -21.89 12.92
CA VAL A 194 11.02 -23.28 12.78
C VAL A 194 11.29 -23.49 11.30
N GLU A 195 12.55 -23.68 10.91
CA GLU A 195 12.89 -24.11 9.55
C GLU A 195 12.42 -25.56 9.39
N ILE A 196 11.22 -25.72 8.84
CA ILE A 196 10.69 -27.02 8.44
C ILE A 196 11.38 -27.36 7.12
N MET A 197 12.29 -28.33 7.13
CA MET A 197 12.91 -28.84 5.91
C MET A 197 11.84 -29.58 5.09
N ALA A 198 11.37 -28.95 4.00
CA ALA A 198 10.36 -29.53 3.12
C ALA A 198 11.01 -30.15 1.86
N PRO A 199 10.48 -31.27 1.34
CA PRO A 199 10.92 -31.84 0.06
C PRO A 199 10.70 -30.86 -1.11
N PRO A 200 11.53 -30.92 -2.17
CA PRO A 200 11.38 -30.05 -3.34
C PRO A 200 10.01 -30.22 -3.99
N GLY A 201 9.32 -29.10 -4.25
CA GLY A 201 7.96 -29.05 -4.82
C GLY A 201 6.85 -28.62 -3.85
N MET A 202 7.17 -28.40 -2.56
CA MET A 202 6.20 -27.98 -1.52
C MET A 202 6.50 -26.58 -0.92
N GLU A 203 7.28 -25.77 -1.63
CA GLU A 203 7.78 -24.47 -1.14
C GLU A 203 6.65 -23.45 -0.87
N GLU A 204 5.62 -23.38 -1.70
CA GLU A 204 4.48 -22.48 -1.49
C GLU A 204 3.66 -22.86 -0.26
N MET A 205 3.47 -24.17 -0.01
CA MET A 205 2.76 -24.67 1.16
C MET A 205 3.54 -24.41 2.45
N GLN A 206 4.88 -24.48 2.40
CA GLN A 206 5.75 -24.13 3.52
C GLN A 206 5.57 -22.66 3.92
N GLN A 207 5.59 -21.73 2.94
CA GLN A 207 5.40 -20.30 3.21
C GLN A 207 4.01 -20.01 3.79
N GLN A 208 2.98 -20.68 3.27
CA GLN A 208 1.61 -20.54 3.77
C GLN A 208 1.47 -21.07 5.20
N LEU A 209 2.00 -22.26 5.51
CA LEU A 209 1.99 -22.82 6.87
C LEU A 209 2.78 -21.94 7.84
N GLN A 210 3.95 -21.45 7.44
CA GLN A 210 4.76 -20.54 8.25
C GLN A 210 3.99 -19.25 8.59
N SER A 211 3.28 -18.67 7.62
CA SER A 211 2.44 -17.49 7.86
C SER A 211 1.25 -17.76 8.78
N MET A 212 0.65 -18.96 8.72
CA MET A 212 -0.43 -19.38 9.62
C MET A 212 0.09 -19.58 11.06
N PHE A 213 1.23 -20.26 11.24
CA PHE A 213 1.85 -20.45 12.55
C PHE A 213 2.30 -19.13 13.19
N GLN A 214 2.79 -18.18 12.39
CA GLN A 214 3.10 -16.83 12.87
C GLN A 214 1.87 -16.08 13.39
N ASN A 215 0.70 -16.27 12.76
CA ASN A 215 -0.56 -15.66 13.20
C ASN A 215 -1.17 -16.35 14.43
N LEU A 216 -0.94 -17.65 14.63
CA LEU A 216 -1.40 -18.42 15.80
C LEU A 216 -0.46 -18.32 17.03
N GLY A 217 0.84 -18.09 16.81
CA GLY A 217 1.90 -18.10 17.84
C GLY A 217 1.90 -16.95 18.86
N GLY A 218 0.91 -16.05 18.80
CA GLY A 218 0.69 -14.99 19.77
C GLY A 218 1.60 -13.77 19.60
N ASN A 219 1.02 -12.59 19.86
CA ASN A 219 1.66 -11.27 19.88
C ASN A 219 2.71 -11.15 21.03
N ARG A 220 3.71 -12.03 21.08
CA ARG A 220 4.78 -11.95 22.08
C ARG A 220 5.65 -10.72 21.78
N THR A 221 5.64 -9.76 22.69
CA THR A 221 6.60 -8.65 22.70
C THR A 221 7.90 -9.13 23.34
N ARG A 222 9.03 -8.68 22.80
CA ARG A 222 10.35 -8.84 23.43
C ARG A 222 10.97 -7.46 23.59
N SER A 223 11.55 -7.23 24.75
CA SER A 223 12.38 -6.06 25.00
C SER A 223 13.60 -6.13 24.09
N ARG A 224 13.80 -5.07 23.30
CA ARG A 224 14.96 -4.94 22.42
C ARG A 224 15.64 -3.62 22.75
N LYS A 225 16.95 -3.69 22.95
CA LYS A 225 17.80 -2.49 23.00
C LYS A 225 17.96 -1.92 21.60
N LEU A 226 17.63 -0.66 21.45
CA LEU A 226 17.74 0.11 20.21
C LEU A 226 18.60 1.34 20.49
N LYS A 227 19.37 1.72 19.47
CA LYS A 227 19.99 3.04 19.36
C LYS A 227 19.09 3.86 18.44
#